data_AF-A0AAT9P9H0-F1
#
_entry.id   AF-A0AAT9P9H0-F1
#
_cell.length_a   1.000
_cell.length_b   1.000
_cell.length_c   1.000
_cell.angle_alpha   90.00
_cell.angle_beta   90.00
_cell.angle_gamma   90.00
#
_symmetry.space_group_name_H-M   'P 1'
#
loop_
_entity.id
_entity.type
_entity.pdbx_description
1 polymer ?
#
loop_
_entity_poly.entity_id
_entity_poly.type
_entity_poly.pdbx_seq_one_letter_code
_entity_poly.pdbx_strand_id
1 'polypeptide(L)'
;MKKILPILLIFILIVSACSGEKEEKKKDAKKESNQIVEADGTLNLKNYLHKKGNVAFLVRNTDGSQTLDEKTKVDAIIVSKGKEMQVFNTGFEEVNSLLLEDINKMGSNKQAADMGKMFDKALLERDVKYMNETHKKGTDRTNKKNEEWGKETHEFIPLTKEYTLPEDRKLVYEEREEHGKKAIFMNVKPRTWHNNTSNYYEPKLRIVYNSDIGYNFTEMLPLTEVGNKKYIGISTVANDQNEAKMVIVEAPKGTKKISSGL
;
A
#
# COMPACT_ATOMS: atom_id res chain seq x y z
N MET A 1 -40.69 -75.18 -47.15
CA MET A 1 -41.48 -74.65 -46.02
C MET A 1 -40.66 -73.57 -45.32
N LYS A 2 -41.28 -72.38 -45.17
CA LYS A 2 -40.94 -71.23 -44.32
C LYS A 2 -39.59 -70.52 -44.62
N LYS A 3 -39.60 -69.36 -45.29
CA LYS A 3 -39.88 -67.98 -44.76
C LYS A 3 -38.66 -67.48 -43.96
N ILE A 4 -37.99 -66.34 -44.21
CA ILE A 4 -38.36 -65.01 -44.72
C ILE A 4 -37.07 -64.31 -45.21
N LEU A 5 -37.17 -63.58 -46.32
CA LEU A 5 -36.26 -62.52 -46.78
C LEU A 5 -36.89 -61.15 -46.38
N PRO A 6 -36.29 -60.01 -46.74
CA PRO A 6 -35.43 -59.04 -46.03
C PRO A 6 -36.25 -57.79 -45.59
N ILE A 7 -35.60 -56.63 -45.39
CA ILE A 7 -36.05 -55.22 -45.64
C ILE A 7 -35.26 -54.31 -44.66
N LEU A 8 -34.29 -53.48 -45.05
CA LEU A 8 -34.25 -52.30 -45.96
C LEU A 8 -34.94 -51.04 -45.40
N LEU A 9 -34.29 -49.89 -45.67
CA LEU A 9 -34.83 -48.52 -45.80
C LEU A 9 -34.85 -47.56 -44.58
N ILE A 10 -33.79 -46.74 -44.54
CA ILE A 10 -33.79 -45.27 -44.69
C ILE A 10 -35.18 -44.59 -44.74
N PHE A 11 -35.40 -43.56 -43.92
CA PHE A 11 -35.97 -42.28 -44.39
C PHE A 11 -35.66 -41.12 -43.43
N ILE A 12 -35.15 -40.04 -44.02
CA ILE A 12 -34.92 -38.70 -43.45
C ILE A 12 -36.27 -38.05 -43.13
N LEU A 13 -36.38 -37.35 -42.00
CA LEU A 13 -37.35 -36.26 -41.83
C LEU A 13 -36.71 -35.07 -41.10
N ILE A 14 -36.40 -34.06 -41.91
CA ILE A 14 -36.22 -32.67 -41.52
C ILE A 14 -37.53 -32.19 -40.89
N VAL A 15 -37.48 -31.69 -39.67
CA VAL A 15 -38.52 -30.80 -39.14
C VAL A 15 -37.84 -29.47 -38.81
N SER A 16 -38.05 -28.52 -39.72
CA SER A 16 -37.75 -27.12 -39.52
C SER A 16 -38.92 -26.45 -38.79
N ALA A 17 -38.56 -25.55 -37.88
CA ALA A 17 -39.37 -24.47 -37.30
C ALA A 17 -40.57 -24.82 -36.39
N CYS A 18 -40.45 -24.46 -35.10
CA CYS A 18 -41.14 -23.27 -34.60
C CYS A 18 -40.63 -22.81 -33.22
N SER A 19 -40.27 -21.53 -33.20
CA SER A 19 -40.31 -20.57 -32.10
C SER A 19 -39.58 -20.87 -30.80
N GLY A 20 -38.56 -20.06 -30.55
CA GLY A 20 -37.95 -19.88 -29.24
C GLY A 20 -36.66 -19.10 -29.37
N GLU A 21 -36.74 -17.86 -29.85
CA GLU A 21 -35.67 -16.88 -29.64
C GLU A 21 -35.33 -16.85 -28.15
N LYS A 22 -34.20 -17.48 -27.81
CA LYS A 22 -33.41 -17.06 -26.67
C LYS A 22 -32.05 -16.74 -27.24
N GLU A 23 -31.81 -15.44 -27.38
CA GLU A 23 -30.47 -14.88 -27.44
C GLU A 23 -29.61 -15.57 -26.37
N GLU A 24 -28.74 -16.48 -26.79
CA GLU A 24 -27.55 -16.79 -26.02
C GLU A 24 -26.70 -15.53 -26.02
N LYS A 25 -26.98 -14.63 -25.08
CA LYS A 25 -25.96 -13.73 -24.54
C LYS A 25 -24.88 -14.63 -23.95
N LYS A 26 -23.89 -14.99 -24.76
CA LYS A 26 -22.55 -15.27 -24.29
C LYS A 26 -22.11 -14.03 -23.51
N LYS A 27 -22.38 -14.03 -22.20
CA LYS A 27 -21.53 -13.36 -21.25
C LYS A 27 -20.18 -14.04 -21.43
N ASP A 28 -19.34 -13.45 -22.27
CA ASP A 28 -17.90 -13.59 -22.14
C ASP A 28 -17.59 -13.16 -20.71
N ALA A 29 -17.59 -14.13 -19.80
CA ALA A 29 -17.01 -13.98 -18.49
C ALA A 29 -15.54 -13.69 -18.79
N LYS A 30 -15.22 -12.39 -18.86
CA LYS A 30 -13.88 -11.85 -19.01
C LYS A 30 -13.06 -12.56 -17.95
N LYS A 31 -12.30 -13.59 -18.33
CA LYS A 31 -11.35 -14.22 -17.42
C LYS A 31 -10.48 -13.07 -16.95
N GLU A 32 -10.57 -12.72 -15.66
CA GLU A 32 -9.62 -11.79 -15.07
C GLU A 32 -8.24 -12.41 -15.33
N SER A 33 -7.48 -11.79 -16.23
CA SER A 33 -6.10 -12.17 -16.49
C SER A 33 -5.38 -12.01 -15.16
N ASN A 34 -4.67 -13.03 -14.70
CA ASN A 34 -3.77 -12.92 -13.54
C ASN A 34 -2.37 -12.43 -13.98
N GLN A 35 -2.22 -11.96 -15.21
CA GLN A 35 -0.96 -11.44 -15.70
C GLN A 35 -0.67 -10.07 -15.08
N ILE A 36 0.60 -9.84 -14.73
CA ILE A 36 1.05 -8.55 -14.20
C ILE A 36 1.25 -7.55 -15.34
N VAL A 37 1.84 -8.00 -16.43
CA VAL A 37 2.02 -7.22 -17.65
C VAL A 37 1.29 -7.97 -18.77
N GLU A 38 0.27 -7.33 -19.33
CA GLU A 38 -0.49 -7.87 -20.45
C GLU A 38 0.33 -7.79 -21.75
N ALA A 39 -0.10 -8.51 -22.78
CA ALA A 39 0.62 -8.60 -24.06
C ALA A 39 0.86 -7.24 -24.75
N ASP A 40 0.02 -6.23 -24.51
CA ASP A 40 0.17 -4.89 -25.06
C ASP A 40 1.16 -3.99 -24.26
N GLY A 41 1.73 -4.51 -23.17
CA GLY A 41 2.61 -3.79 -22.26
C GLY A 41 1.89 -3.04 -21.14
N THR A 42 0.59 -3.27 -20.92
CA THR A 42 -0.14 -2.69 -19.78
C THR A 42 0.22 -3.42 -18.48
N LEU A 43 0.74 -2.70 -17.48
CA LEU A 43 0.83 -3.20 -16.12
C LEU A 43 -0.55 -3.15 -15.46
N ASN A 44 -1.02 -4.30 -14.97
CA ASN A 44 -2.22 -4.40 -14.14
C ASN A 44 -1.80 -4.23 -12.66
N LEU A 45 -2.13 -3.06 -12.07
CA LEU A 45 -1.67 -2.72 -10.72
C LEU A 45 -2.27 -3.63 -9.65
N LYS A 46 -3.57 -3.97 -9.76
CA LYS A 46 -4.23 -4.93 -8.86
C LYS A 46 -3.45 -6.24 -8.81
N ASN A 47 -3.14 -6.83 -9.96
CA ASN A 47 -2.40 -8.09 -10.03
C ASN A 47 -0.97 -7.97 -9.49
N TYR A 48 -0.30 -6.85 -9.78
CA TYR A 48 1.04 -6.59 -9.23
C TYR A 48 1.01 -6.56 -7.69
N LEU A 49 0.05 -5.84 -7.10
CA LEU A 49 -0.10 -5.73 -5.65
C LEU A 49 -0.56 -7.03 -4.98
N HIS A 50 -1.21 -7.93 -5.72
CA HIS A 50 -1.64 -9.25 -5.23
C HIS A 50 -0.60 -10.36 -5.43
N LYS A 51 0.57 -10.08 -6.01
CA LYS A 51 1.65 -11.06 -6.12
C LYS A 51 2.56 -10.99 -4.90
N LYS A 52 2.56 -12.07 -4.11
CA LYS A 52 3.44 -12.23 -2.93
C LYS A 52 4.91 -11.91 -3.26
N GLY A 53 5.54 -11.07 -2.44
CA GLY A 53 6.93 -10.65 -2.58
C GLY A 53 7.13 -9.44 -3.50
N ASN A 54 6.10 -8.97 -4.20
CA ASN A 54 6.16 -7.68 -4.88
C ASN A 54 6.19 -6.54 -3.86
N VAL A 55 6.88 -5.47 -4.23
CA VAL A 55 7.01 -4.25 -3.44
C VAL A 55 6.46 -3.08 -4.23
N ALA A 56 5.70 -2.24 -3.53
CA ALA A 56 5.28 -0.92 -3.98
C ALA A 56 5.76 0.13 -2.97
N PHE A 57 5.79 1.39 -3.40
CA PHE A 57 6.28 2.51 -2.61
C PHE A 57 5.18 3.55 -2.53
N LEU A 58 4.84 3.96 -1.30
CA LEU A 58 4.08 5.18 -1.08
C LEU A 58 5.08 6.33 -1.07
N VAL A 59 4.97 7.24 -2.03
CA VAL A 59 5.83 8.41 -2.14
C VAL A 59 5.03 9.69 -2.01
N ARG A 60 5.71 10.77 -1.64
CA ARG A 60 5.11 12.09 -1.47
C ARG A 60 6.00 13.16 -2.09
N ASN A 61 5.35 14.06 -2.81
CA ASN A 61 5.90 15.34 -3.21
C ASN A 61 5.17 16.47 -2.48
N THR A 62 5.94 17.42 -1.95
CA THR A 62 5.44 18.59 -1.19
C THR A 62 5.31 19.85 -2.06
N ASP A 63 5.69 19.76 -3.33
CA ASP A 63 5.54 20.84 -4.31
C ASP A 63 4.29 20.67 -5.19
N GLY A 64 3.46 19.66 -4.87
CA GLY A 64 2.23 19.32 -5.58
C GLY A 64 2.46 18.62 -6.90
N SER A 65 3.71 18.47 -7.33
CA SER A 65 4.03 17.81 -8.58
C SER A 65 3.82 16.30 -8.46
N GLN A 66 3.46 15.68 -9.58
CA GLN A 66 3.39 14.22 -9.73
C GLN A 66 4.66 13.67 -10.41
N THR A 67 5.71 14.49 -10.48
CA THR A 67 6.98 14.12 -11.10
C THR A 67 7.80 13.31 -10.11
N LEU A 68 8.37 12.20 -10.57
CA LEU A 68 9.30 11.41 -9.77
C LEU A 68 10.72 11.82 -10.10
N ASP A 69 11.53 12.03 -9.07
CA ASP A 69 12.97 12.23 -9.17
C ASP A 69 13.70 11.48 -8.06
N GLU A 70 15.04 11.54 -8.08
CA GLU A 70 15.88 10.84 -7.11
C GLU A 70 15.67 11.31 -5.65
N LYS A 71 15.19 12.55 -5.45
CA LYS A 71 14.92 13.17 -4.15
C LYS A 71 13.48 13.00 -3.70
N THR A 72 12.61 12.40 -4.51
CA THR A 72 11.25 12.06 -4.10
C THR A 72 11.29 11.21 -2.83
N LYS A 73 10.53 11.65 -1.82
CA LYS A 73 10.48 11.01 -0.50
C LYS A 73 9.59 9.77 -0.56
N VAL A 74 10.09 8.68 0.01
CA VAL A 74 9.35 7.43 0.24
C VAL A 74 8.80 7.48 1.67
N ASP A 75 7.49 7.66 1.79
CA ASP A 75 6.77 7.67 3.06
C ASP A 75 6.55 6.24 3.59
N ALA A 76 6.39 5.25 2.68
CA ALA A 76 6.27 3.85 3.07
C ALA A 76 6.74 2.86 2.02
N ILE A 77 7.19 1.70 2.49
CA ILE A 77 7.43 0.49 1.67
C ILE A 77 6.30 -0.51 1.93
N ILE A 78 5.61 -0.89 0.86
CA ILE A 78 4.44 -1.78 0.88
C ILE A 78 4.89 -3.14 0.34
N VAL A 79 4.87 -4.17 1.18
CA VAL A 79 5.26 -5.53 0.81
C VAL A 79 4.01 -6.40 0.65
N SER A 80 3.77 -6.90 -0.56
CA SER A 80 2.67 -7.81 -0.82
C SER A 80 2.91 -9.19 -0.21
N LYS A 81 1.89 -9.70 0.48
CA LYS A 81 1.79 -11.09 0.95
C LYS A 81 0.75 -11.89 0.17
N GLY A 82 0.24 -11.34 -0.94
CA GLY A 82 -0.88 -11.91 -1.69
C GLY A 82 -2.14 -11.07 -1.46
N LYS A 83 -3.09 -11.59 -0.66
CA LYS A 83 -4.31 -10.86 -0.27
C LYS A 83 -4.11 -9.90 0.91
N GLU A 84 -2.90 -9.90 1.46
CA GLU A 84 -2.49 -9.10 2.60
C GLU A 84 -1.22 -8.33 2.23
N MET A 85 -0.85 -7.37 3.06
CA MET A 85 0.38 -6.60 2.94
C MET A 85 0.92 -6.20 4.31
N GLN A 86 2.22 -5.91 4.33
CA GLN A 86 2.87 -5.18 5.41
C GLN A 86 3.29 -3.82 4.88
N VAL A 87 3.06 -2.76 5.66
CA VAL A 87 3.42 -1.40 5.30
C VAL A 87 4.38 -0.85 6.33
N PHE A 88 5.64 -0.69 5.92
CA PHE A 88 6.72 -0.16 6.74
C PHE A 88 6.75 1.35 6.61
N ASN A 89 6.77 2.05 7.74
CA ASN A 89 6.94 3.50 7.74
C ASN A 89 8.41 3.84 7.43
N THR A 90 8.65 4.67 6.42
CA THR A 90 10.00 5.09 6.04
C THR A 90 10.26 6.57 6.19
N GLY A 91 9.31 7.33 6.72
CA GLY A 91 9.55 8.72 7.11
C GLY A 91 8.29 9.55 7.34
N PHE A 92 8.51 10.65 8.06
CA PHE A 92 7.57 11.76 8.26
C PHE A 92 8.38 13.06 8.30
N GLU A 93 7.75 14.22 8.12
CA GLU A 93 8.38 15.53 7.81
C GLU A 93 9.62 15.94 8.64
N GLU A 94 9.77 15.42 9.85
CA GLU A 94 10.87 15.72 10.78
C GLU A 94 11.97 14.63 10.84
N VAL A 95 11.87 13.58 10.03
CA VAL A 95 12.87 12.51 9.89
C VAL A 95 13.36 12.49 8.46
N ASN A 96 14.62 12.17 8.26
CA ASN A 96 15.12 11.78 6.94
C ASN A 96 14.24 10.62 6.43
N SER A 97 13.32 10.92 5.51
CA SER A 97 12.61 9.89 4.77
C SER A 97 13.60 9.18 3.87
N LEU A 98 13.37 7.89 3.64
CA LEU A 98 14.05 7.18 2.56
C LEU A 98 13.76 7.88 1.23
N LEU A 99 14.76 7.99 0.35
CA LEU A 99 14.62 8.63 -0.96
C LEU A 99 14.57 7.59 -2.09
N LEU A 100 14.05 7.97 -3.27
CA LEU A 100 14.07 7.06 -4.42
C LEU A 100 15.48 6.73 -4.90
N GLU A 101 16.47 7.63 -4.74
CA GLU A 101 17.87 7.29 -5.00
C GLU A 101 18.37 6.10 -4.17
N ASP A 102 17.88 5.94 -2.94
CA ASP A 102 18.28 4.84 -2.07
C ASP A 102 17.61 3.54 -2.50
N ILE A 103 16.37 3.60 -2.98
CA ILE A 103 15.68 2.46 -3.62
C ILE A 103 16.38 2.04 -4.91
N ASN A 104 16.90 2.98 -5.69
CA ASN A 104 17.60 2.72 -6.95
C ASN A 104 18.91 1.94 -6.74
N LYS A 105 19.56 2.16 -5.59
CA LYS A 105 20.77 1.41 -5.19
C LYS A 105 20.46 -0.05 -4.81
N MET A 106 19.19 -0.41 -4.60
CA MET A 106 18.79 -1.76 -4.21
C MET A 106 18.58 -2.67 -5.43
N GLY A 107 19.12 -3.88 -5.38
CA GLY A 107 19.02 -4.88 -6.44
C GLY A 107 17.83 -5.83 -6.34
N SER A 108 17.02 -5.75 -5.28
CA SER A 108 15.86 -6.65 -5.10
C SER A 108 14.76 -6.09 -4.19
N ASN A 109 13.55 -6.59 -4.38
CA ASN A 109 12.40 -6.35 -3.49
C ASN A 109 12.68 -6.77 -2.03
N LYS A 110 13.49 -7.82 -1.82
CA LYS A 110 13.87 -8.24 -0.47
C LYS A 110 14.70 -7.16 0.23
N GLN A 111 15.67 -6.58 -0.45
CA GLN A 111 16.49 -5.49 0.10
C GLN A 111 15.64 -4.26 0.42
N ALA A 112 14.66 -3.93 -0.43
CA ALA A 112 13.70 -2.86 -0.13
C ALA A 112 12.87 -3.15 1.14
N ALA A 113 12.35 -4.38 1.28
CA ALA A 113 11.61 -4.78 2.48
C ALA A 113 12.48 -4.72 3.76
N ASP A 114 13.74 -5.19 3.67
CA ASP A 114 14.69 -5.14 4.78
C ASP A 114 15.00 -3.68 5.19
N MET A 115 15.15 -2.78 4.21
CA MET A 115 15.33 -1.35 4.47
C MET A 115 14.10 -0.72 5.12
N GLY A 116 12.89 -1.07 4.66
CA GLY A 116 11.64 -0.61 5.26
C GLY A 116 11.56 -0.97 6.74
N LYS A 117 11.91 -2.22 7.10
CA LYS A 117 11.99 -2.65 8.50
C LYS A 117 13.00 -1.85 9.31
N MET A 118 14.17 -1.54 8.75
CA MET A 118 15.20 -0.76 9.44
C MET A 118 14.72 0.67 9.75
N PHE A 119 14.10 1.34 8.79
CA PHE A 119 13.54 2.68 9.00
C PHE A 119 12.36 2.68 9.98
N ASP A 120 11.42 1.74 9.83
CA ASP A 120 10.27 1.62 10.74
C ASP A 120 10.71 1.37 12.20
N LYS A 121 11.79 0.60 12.38
CA LYS A 121 12.44 0.41 13.69
C LYS A 121 13.11 1.68 14.20
N ALA A 122 13.90 2.36 13.36
CA ALA A 122 14.58 3.60 13.73
C ALA A 122 13.60 4.72 14.13
N LEU A 123 12.43 4.79 13.48
CA LEU A 123 11.35 5.70 13.84
C LEU A 123 10.82 5.42 15.25
N LEU A 124 10.56 4.16 15.59
CA LEU A 124 10.15 3.79 16.95
C LEU A 124 11.23 4.14 17.98
N GLU A 125 12.50 3.81 17.71
CA GLU A 125 13.61 4.09 18.63
C GLU A 125 13.77 5.59 18.88
N ARG A 126 13.60 6.42 17.83
CA ARG A 126 13.56 7.88 17.94
C ARG A 126 12.40 8.34 18.82
N ASP A 127 11.19 7.85 18.58
CA ASP A 127 10.00 8.25 19.34
C ASP A 127 10.13 7.87 20.81
N VAL A 128 10.65 6.67 21.12
CA VAL A 128 10.96 6.23 22.49
C VAL A 128 11.99 7.14 23.14
N LYS A 129 13.08 7.48 22.44
CA LYS A 129 14.12 8.39 22.94
C LYS A 129 13.55 9.78 23.24
N TYR A 130 12.81 10.36 22.29
CA TYR A 130 12.18 11.67 22.44
C TYR A 130 11.21 11.69 23.64
N MET A 131 10.42 10.63 23.79
CA MET A 131 9.51 10.47 24.92
C MET A 131 10.24 10.39 26.26
N ASN A 132 11.33 9.63 26.33
CA ASN A 132 12.13 9.51 27.55
C ASN A 132 12.82 10.82 27.92
N GLU A 133 13.38 11.55 26.95
CA GLU A 133 13.99 12.86 27.18
C GLU A 133 12.96 13.90 27.66
N THR A 134 11.78 13.93 27.03
CA THR A 134 10.70 14.84 27.40
C THR A 134 10.13 14.51 28.78
N HIS A 135 9.89 13.21 29.05
CA HIS A 135 9.42 12.75 30.35
C HIS A 135 10.43 13.04 31.45
N LYS A 136 11.72 12.77 31.23
CA LYS A 136 12.78 13.07 32.21
C LYS A 136 12.83 14.56 32.57
N LYS A 137 12.83 15.44 31.57
CA LYS A 137 12.79 16.90 31.79
C LYS A 137 11.55 17.31 32.59
N GLY A 138 10.40 16.69 32.32
CA GLY A 138 9.17 16.90 33.07
C GLY A 138 9.28 16.49 34.54
N THR A 139 9.79 15.28 34.80
CA THR A 139 10.00 14.74 36.15
C THR A 139 11.00 15.58 36.95
N ASP A 140 12.15 15.92 36.36
CA ASP A 140 13.18 16.73 37.03
C ASP A 140 12.65 18.12 37.39
N ARG A 141 11.84 18.75 36.50
CA ARG A 141 11.20 20.05 36.76
C ARG A 141 10.16 19.97 37.89
N THR A 142 9.39 18.90 37.96
CA THR A 142 8.39 18.69 39.02
C THR A 142 9.04 18.41 40.36
N ASN A 143 10.08 17.57 40.39
CA ASN A 143 10.81 17.26 41.63
C ASN A 143 11.44 18.51 42.24
N LYS A 144 12.04 19.38 41.42
CA LYS A 144 12.58 20.66 41.90
C LYS A 144 11.51 21.52 42.61
N LYS A 145 10.28 21.58 42.05
CA LYS A 145 9.18 22.32 42.68
C LYS A 145 8.67 21.63 43.95
N ASN A 146 8.60 20.30 43.96
CA ASN A 146 8.16 19.55 45.12
C ASN A 146 9.13 19.74 46.30
N GLU A 147 10.44 19.71 46.04
CA GLU A 147 11.48 20.01 47.03
C GLU A 147 11.31 21.42 47.62
N GLU A 148 11.11 22.43 46.76
CA GLU A 148 10.83 23.82 47.18
C GLU A 148 9.56 23.95 48.05
N TRP A 149 8.59 23.04 47.88
CA TRP A 149 7.33 23.01 48.62
C TRP A 149 7.28 22.01 49.78
N GLY A 150 8.39 21.30 50.07
CA GLY A 150 8.42 20.25 51.10
C GLY A 150 7.53 19.04 50.78
N LYS A 151 7.29 18.75 49.49
CA LYS A 151 6.51 17.60 49.01
C LYS A 151 7.43 16.47 48.54
N GLU A 152 6.90 15.25 48.51
CA GLU A 152 7.60 14.07 48.01
C GLU A 152 7.99 14.21 46.52
N THR A 153 9.14 13.64 46.16
CA THR A 153 9.65 13.57 44.78
C THR A 153 9.25 12.25 44.12
N HIS A 154 9.27 12.22 42.79
CA HIS A 154 8.92 11.06 41.98
C HIS A 154 10.16 10.49 41.27
N GLU A 155 10.26 9.17 41.20
CA GLU A 155 11.27 8.50 40.39
C GLU A 155 10.91 8.59 38.89
N PHE A 156 11.92 8.82 38.04
CA PHE A 156 11.75 8.75 36.59
C PHE A 156 11.69 7.29 36.14
N ILE A 157 10.64 6.92 35.41
CA ILE A 157 10.47 5.57 34.85
C ILE A 157 10.59 5.65 33.32
N PRO A 158 11.62 5.04 32.71
CA PRO A 158 11.79 5.08 31.26
C PRO A 158 10.74 4.23 30.54
N LEU A 159 10.22 4.75 29.42
CA LEU A 159 9.50 3.96 28.44
C LEU A 159 10.47 2.97 27.80
N THR A 160 10.15 1.68 27.95
CA THR A 160 10.78 0.58 27.20
C THR A 160 9.75 0.02 26.23
N LYS A 161 10.00 0.18 24.93
CA LYS A 161 9.12 -0.35 23.87
C LYS A 161 9.96 -1.11 22.85
N GLU A 162 9.72 -2.41 22.76
CA GLU A 162 10.39 -3.24 21.77
C GLU A 162 9.77 -3.08 20.37
N TYR A 163 10.63 -3.16 19.36
CA TYR A 163 10.18 -3.13 17.98
C TYR A 163 9.44 -4.42 17.63
N THR A 164 8.23 -4.25 17.13
CA THR A 164 7.42 -5.32 16.52
C THR A 164 7.20 -4.98 15.05
N LEU A 165 7.16 -6.00 14.18
CA LEU A 165 6.84 -5.78 12.77
C LEU A 165 5.42 -5.19 12.62
N PRO A 166 5.13 -4.42 11.55
CA PRO A 166 3.77 -4.12 11.17
C PRO A 166 2.97 -5.40 10.97
N GLU A 167 1.74 -5.44 11.49
CA GLU A 167 0.84 -6.58 11.30
C GLU A 167 0.50 -6.77 9.83
N ASP A 168 0.33 -8.03 9.41
CA ASP A 168 -0.23 -8.33 8.11
C ASP A 168 -1.67 -7.82 8.08
N ARG A 169 -2.00 -6.98 7.10
CA ARG A 169 -3.35 -6.44 6.94
C ARG A 169 -3.88 -6.71 5.54
N LYS A 170 -5.21 -6.94 5.45
CA LYS A 170 -5.89 -7.15 4.17
C LYS A 170 -5.57 -6.03 3.19
N LEU A 171 -5.20 -6.38 1.95
CA LEU A 171 -5.10 -5.41 0.86
C LEU A 171 -6.52 -5.03 0.42
N VAL A 172 -7.00 -3.88 0.88
CA VAL A 172 -8.23 -3.27 0.42
C VAL A 172 -7.87 -2.45 -0.82
N TYR A 173 -8.35 -2.89 -1.97
CA TYR A 173 -8.11 -2.29 -3.28
C TYR A 173 -9.43 -2.30 -4.06
N GLU A 174 -10.11 -1.16 -4.11
CA GLU A 174 -11.47 -1.05 -4.64
C GLU A 174 -11.72 0.29 -5.33
N GLU A 175 -12.67 0.30 -6.27
CA GLU A 175 -13.15 1.52 -6.90
C GLU A 175 -14.14 2.21 -5.95
N ARG A 176 -13.96 3.52 -5.75
CA ARG A 176 -14.86 4.39 -5.00
C ARG A 176 -15.19 5.63 -5.82
N GLU A 177 -16.28 6.30 -5.46
CA GLU A 177 -16.59 7.63 -5.97
C GLU A 177 -16.04 8.69 -5.01
N GLU A 178 -15.22 9.60 -5.52
CA GLU A 178 -14.66 10.73 -4.78
C GLU A 178 -14.86 12.00 -5.59
N HIS A 179 -15.58 12.97 -5.01
CA HIS A 179 -15.94 14.22 -5.69
C HIS A 179 -16.54 14.03 -7.11
N GLY A 180 -17.38 12.99 -7.29
CA GLY A 180 -18.01 12.67 -8.58
C GLY A 180 -17.07 12.03 -9.61
N LYS A 181 -15.85 11.65 -9.21
CA LYS A 181 -14.87 10.95 -10.03
C LYS A 181 -14.63 9.54 -9.50
N LYS A 182 -14.31 8.61 -10.40
CA LYS A 182 -13.82 7.29 -10.02
C LYS A 182 -12.43 7.43 -9.41
N ALA A 183 -12.25 6.88 -8.21
CA ALA A 183 -10.99 6.82 -7.50
C ALA A 183 -10.70 5.38 -7.09
N ILE A 184 -9.43 5.05 -6.95
CA ILE A 184 -8.96 3.77 -6.44
C ILE A 184 -8.58 3.97 -4.98
N PHE A 185 -9.30 3.33 -4.06
CA PHE A 185 -8.93 3.35 -2.65
C PHE A 185 -7.91 2.24 -2.36
N MET A 186 -6.85 2.59 -1.63
CA MET A 186 -5.88 1.62 -1.11
C MET A 186 -5.53 1.88 0.34
N ASN A 187 -5.62 0.87 1.21
CA ASN A 187 -5.25 0.97 2.64
C ASN A 187 -3.73 0.92 2.87
N VAL A 188 -2.96 1.77 2.20
CA VAL A 188 -1.48 1.72 2.16
C VAL A 188 -0.79 2.75 3.07
N LYS A 189 -1.52 3.43 3.95
CA LYS A 189 -0.92 4.38 4.89
C LYS A 189 -0.14 3.64 5.98
N PRO A 190 1.12 4.01 6.28
CA PRO A 190 1.88 3.37 7.34
C PRO A 190 1.27 3.68 8.71
N ARG A 191 1.47 2.78 9.68
CA ARG A 191 1.08 3.04 11.08
C ARG A 191 1.86 4.24 11.63
N THR A 192 1.21 4.99 12.51
CA THR A 192 1.86 6.06 13.27
C THR A 192 1.83 5.74 14.76
N TRP A 193 2.97 5.99 15.41
CA TRP A 193 3.08 5.94 16.85
C TRP A 193 2.60 7.27 17.43
N HIS A 194 1.84 7.21 18.51
CA HIS A 194 1.33 8.40 19.19
C HIS A 194 1.60 8.32 20.67
N ASN A 195 2.06 9.46 21.18
CA ASN A 195 2.21 9.69 22.60
C ASN A 195 0.82 9.80 23.24
N ASN A 196 0.53 8.89 24.16
CA ASN A 196 -0.65 8.98 25.02
C ASN A 196 -0.23 9.20 26.47
N THR A 197 0.39 10.35 26.77
CA THR A 197 0.63 10.78 28.15
C THR A 197 -0.67 11.28 28.75
N SER A 198 -1.48 10.38 29.32
CA SER A 198 -2.61 10.76 30.18
C SER A 198 -2.15 11.14 31.60
N ASN A 199 -0.91 10.78 31.98
CA ASN A 199 -0.35 11.06 33.28
C ASN A 199 1.14 11.46 33.14
N TYR A 200 1.57 12.46 33.90
CA TYR A 200 2.95 13.01 33.82
C TYR A 200 4.03 12.00 34.22
N TYR A 201 3.66 10.93 34.93
CA TYR A 201 4.58 9.97 35.54
C TYR A 201 4.74 8.66 34.77
N GLU A 202 3.96 8.44 33.70
CA GLU A 202 3.97 7.15 32.99
C GLU A 202 3.86 7.40 31.47
N PRO A 203 4.99 7.59 30.77
CA PRO A 203 4.98 7.80 29.33
C PRO A 203 4.44 6.55 28.63
N LYS A 204 3.50 6.72 27.70
CA LYS A 204 2.93 5.62 26.91
C LYS A 204 2.99 5.93 25.42
N LEU A 205 3.49 4.97 24.65
CA LEU A 205 3.49 5.00 23.19
C LEU A 205 2.60 3.88 22.67
N ARG A 206 1.59 4.24 21.86
CA ARG A 206 0.67 3.30 21.23
C ARG A 206 0.52 3.61 19.75
N ILE A 207 0.20 2.58 18.97
CA ILE A 207 -0.26 2.78 17.60
C ILE A 207 -1.65 3.41 17.69
N VAL A 208 -1.88 4.48 16.92
CA VAL A 208 -3.21 5.10 16.86
C VAL A 208 -4.14 4.15 16.11
N TYR A 209 -5.21 3.73 16.78
CA TYR A 209 -6.21 2.85 16.20
C TYR A 209 -6.78 3.45 14.90
N ASN A 210 -6.77 2.68 13.82
CA ASN A 210 -7.19 3.11 12.48
C ASN A 210 -6.47 4.36 11.93
N SER A 211 -5.28 4.73 12.44
CA SER A 211 -4.50 5.84 11.84
C SER A 211 -3.97 5.56 10.45
N ASP A 212 -4.00 4.29 10.07
CA ASP A 212 -3.43 3.69 8.88
C ASP A 212 -4.47 3.54 7.75
N ILE A 213 -5.58 4.29 7.84
CA ILE A 213 -6.58 4.39 6.77
C ILE A 213 -5.93 4.96 5.50
N GLY A 214 -6.28 4.34 4.38
CA GLY A 214 -5.70 4.53 3.07
C GLY A 214 -5.84 5.90 2.41
N TYR A 215 -5.58 5.90 1.11
CA TYR A 215 -5.74 7.06 0.24
C TYR A 215 -6.61 6.69 -0.95
N ASN A 216 -7.25 7.69 -1.53
CA ASN A 216 -7.95 7.58 -2.81
C ASN A 216 -7.06 8.17 -3.91
N PHE A 217 -6.84 7.41 -4.97
CA PHE A 217 -5.98 7.78 -6.09
C PHE A 217 -6.83 7.92 -7.35
N THR A 218 -6.66 9.02 -8.06
CA THR A 218 -7.53 9.41 -9.18
C THR A 218 -6.81 9.44 -10.52
N GLU A 219 -5.48 9.46 -10.52
CA GLU A 219 -4.69 9.70 -11.72
C GLU A 219 -3.66 8.58 -11.95
N MET A 220 -3.48 8.22 -13.22
CA MET A 220 -2.50 7.22 -13.65
C MET A 220 -1.20 7.95 -13.96
N LEU A 221 -0.10 7.49 -13.36
CA LEU A 221 1.21 8.06 -13.63
C LEU A 221 1.81 7.44 -14.89
N PRO A 222 2.49 8.24 -15.73
CA PRO A 222 3.24 7.72 -16.86
C PRO A 222 4.42 6.88 -16.38
N LEU A 223 5.02 6.13 -17.30
CA LEU A 223 6.30 5.46 -17.06
C LEU A 223 7.40 6.52 -16.96
N THR A 224 8.02 6.64 -15.78
CA THR A 224 9.05 7.65 -15.50
C THR A 224 10.38 6.99 -15.17
N GLU A 225 11.45 7.47 -15.79
CA GLU A 225 12.82 7.04 -15.49
C GLU A 225 13.38 7.87 -14.34
N VAL A 226 13.89 7.20 -13.31
CA VAL A 226 14.53 7.81 -12.14
C VAL A 226 15.82 7.05 -11.90
N GLY A 227 16.96 7.70 -12.12
CA GLY A 227 18.26 7.03 -12.11
C GLY A 227 18.32 5.87 -13.12
N ASN A 228 18.64 4.67 -12.64
CA ASN A 228 18.73 3.45 -13.45
C ASN A 228 17.44 2.60 -13.48
N LYS A 229 16.35 3.07 -12.88
CA LYS A 229 15.09 2.34 -12.78
C LYS A 229 13.95 3.10 -13.45
N LYS A 230 12.88 2.37 -13.78
CA LYS A 230 11.64 2.94 -14.30
C LYS A 230 10.52 2.67 -13.30
N TYR A 231 9.72 3.69 -13.03
CA TYR A 231 8.60 3.64 -12.12
C TYR A 231 7.30 3.97 -12.84
N ILE A 232 6.22 3.36 -12.37
CA ILE A 232 4.86 3.63 -12.85
C ILE A 232 3.89 3.44 -11.68
N GLY A 233 2.73 4.10 -11.69
CA GLY A 233 1.87 4.08 -10.52
C GLY A 233 0.58 4.86 -10.67
N ILE A 234 0.00 5.21 -9.53
CA ILE A 234 -1.19 6.05 -9.44
C ILE A 234 -0.98 7.14 -8.40
N SER A 235 -1.61 8.30 -8.60
CA SER A 235 -1.45 9.50 -7.78
C SER A 235 -2.78 10.04 -7.27
N THR A 236 -2.72 10.71 -6.13
CA THR A 236 -3.76 11.63 -5.69
C THR A 236 -3.67 12.93 -6.50
N VAL A 237 -4.75 13.72 -6.51
CA VAL A 237 -4.63 15.15 -6.80
C VAL A 237 -3.85 15.81 -5.67
N ALA A 238 -3.14 16.90 -5.97
CA ALA A 238 -2.53 17.74 -4.93
C ALA A 238 -3.63 18.24 -3.97
N ASN A 239 -3.39 18.11 -2.66
CA ASN A 239 -4.31 18.60 -1.64
C ASN A 239 -4.12 20.11 -1.38
N ASP A 240 -4.89 20.68 -0.43
CA ASP A 240 -4.80 22.10 -0.05
C ASP A 240 -3.43 22.51 0.54
N GLN A 241 -2.60 21.54 0.92
CA GLN A 241 -1.23 21.74 1.37
C GLN A 241 -0.22 21.61 0.22
N ASN A 242 -0.72 21.52 -1.02
CA ASN A 242 0.05 21.26 -2.23
C ASN A 242 0.87 19.96 -2.12
N GLU A 243 0.30 18.92 -1.51
CA GLU A 243 0.94 17.61 -1.43
C GLU A 243 0.27 16.62 -2.37
N ALA A 244 1.07 15.93 -3.17
CA ALA A 244 0.65 14.78 -3.96
C ALA A 244 1.22 13.50 -3.36
N LYS A 245 0.36 12.51 -3.13
CA LYS A 245 0.76 11.16 -2.71
C LYS A 245 0.60 10.19 -3.87
N MET A 246 1.53 9.26 -3.98
CA MET A 246 1.57 8.33 -5.11
C MET A 246 1.91 6.94 -4.63
N VAL A 247 1.27 5.93 -5.20
CA VAL A 247 1.73 4.55 -5.09
C VAL A 247 2.40 4.18 -6.39
N ILE A 248 3.70 3.91 -6.31
CA ILE A 248 4.53 3.57 -7.47
C ILE A 248 5.13 2.19 -7.30
N VAL A 249 5.45 1.55 -8.43
CA VAL A 249 6.13 0.26 -8.48
C VAL A 249 7.29 0.35 -9.46
N GLU A 250 8.36 -0.42 -9.21
CA GLU A 250 9.40 -0.63 -10.21
C GLU A 250 8.77 -1.37 -11.40
N ALA A 251 8.80 -0.75 -12.57
CA ALA A 251 8.12 -1.23 -13.77
C ALA A 251 8.79 -2.51 -14.28
N PRO A 252 8.09 -3.66 -14.33
CA PRO A 252 8.61 -4.88 -14.92
C PRO A 252 9.02 -4.68 -16.39
N LYS A 253 9.94 -5.51 -16.87
CA LYS A 253 10.39 -5.47 -18.26
C LYS A 253 9.20 -5.59 -19.22
N GLY A 254 9.14 -4.67 -20.19
CA GLY A 254 8.09 -4.64 -21.21
C GLY A 254 6.87 -3.76 -20.87
N THR A 255 6.81 -3.20 -19.65
CA THR A 255 5.77 -2.23 -19.28
C THR A 255 5.88 -0.96 -20.12
N LYS A 256 4.73 -0.49 -20.61
CA LYS A 256 4.57 0.74 -21.41
C LYS A 256 3.56 1.71 -20.79
N LYS A 257 2.51 1.17 -20.17
CA LYS A 257 1.42 1.93 -19.54
C LYS A 257 0.86 1.14 -18.36
N ILE A 258 -0.05 1.73 -17.58
CA ILE A 258 -0.65 1.13 -16.39
C ILE A 258 -2.19 1.15 -16.49
N SER A 259 -2.83 0.19 -15.84
CA SER A 259 -4.25 0.22 -15.51
C SER A 259 -4.46 -0.13 -14.03
N SER A 260 -5.61 0.28 -13.48
CA SER A 260 -5.99 -0.09 -12.11
C SER A 260 -6.18 -1.60 -11.96
N GLY A 261 -6.65 -2.27 -13.01
CA GLY A 261 -7.10 -3.67 -12.94
C GLY A 261 -8.48 -3.86 -12.28
N LEU A 262 -9.23 -2.77 -12.07
CA LEU A 262 -10.61 -2.74 -11.61
C LEU A 262 -11.55 -2.29 -12.74
#